data_AF-A0A3B0PIH0-F1
#
_entry.id   AF-A0A3B0PIH0-F1
#
_cell.length_a   1.000
_cell.length_b   1.000
_cell.length_c   1.000
_cell.angle_alpha   90.00
_cell.angle_beta   90.00
_cell.angle_gamma   90.00
#
_symmetry.space_group_name_H-M   'P 1'
#
loop_
_entity.id
_entity.type
_entity.pdbx_description
1 polymer ?
#
loop_
_entity_poly.entity_id
_entity_poly.type
_entity_poly.pdbx_seq_one_letter_code
_entity_poly.pdbx_strand_id
1 'polypeptide(L)'
;MKNKIFKKIGLIPIIIAFGAMPLIAARCNNSKYSHPKAPKQPIAQVEINEKFNLTPEQLKNFDKKIILITDSGDLNDKAFNQSSWEGLLHFADIQSKLSRDKYGALEIKDHKFDEVYNQALNKGYNIW
;
A
#
# COMPACT_ATOMS: atom_id res chain seq x y z
N MET A 1 48.57 53.54 -40.97
CA MET A 1 47.79 53.28 -42.21
C MET A 1 47.89 51.80 -42.55
N LYS A 2 46.73 51.12 -42.73
CA LYS A 2 46.47 49.93 -43.59
C LYS A 2 47.35 48.67 -43.31
N ASN A 3 46.85 47.48 -42.97
CA ASN A 3 45.70 46.76 -43.52
C ASN A 3 45.23 45.61 -42.61
N LYS A 4 43.93 45.33 -42.70
CA LYS A 4 43.23 44.14 -42.22
C LYS A 4 43.76 42.87 -42.88
N ILE A 5 43.77 41.73 -42.20
CA ILE A 5 43.43 40.40 -42.77
C ILE A 5 42.86 39.51 -41.66
N PHE A 6 41.78 38.82 -42.03
CA PHE A 6 40.90 37.95 -41.26
C PHE A 6 41.58 36.68 -40.73
N LYS A 7 41.05 36.14 -39.62
CA LYS A 7 40.63 34.72 -39.55
C LYS A 7 39.58 34.53 -38.45
N LYS A 8 38.35 34.28 -38.90
CA LYS A 8 37.26 33.75 -38.08
C LYS A 8 37.62 32.32 -37.67
N ILE A 9 37.70 32.04 -36.38
CA ILE A 9 37.54 30.69 -35.85
C ILE A 9 36.57 30.82 -34.70
N GLY A 10 35.35 30.37 -34.94
CA GLY A 10 34.31 30.32 -33.92
C GLY A 10 34.69 29.26 -32.88
N LEU A 11 34.70 29.67 -31.62
CA LEU A 11 34.63 28.74 -30.51
C LEU A 11 33.20 28.72 -30.00
N ILE A 12 32.55 27.60 -30.30
CA ILE A 12 31.21 27.23 -29.84
C ILE A 12 31.27 27.06 -28.30
N PRO A 13 30.40 27.70 -27.52
CA PRO A 13 30.28 27.38 -26.10
C PRO A 13 29.66 25.98 -25.99
N ILE A 14 30.40 25.02 -25.43
CA ILE A 14 29.84 23.74 -25.00
C ILE A 14 28.96 24.05 -23.78
N ILE A 15 27.68 24.27 -24.04
CA ILE A 15 26.64 24.25 -23.02
C ILE A 15 26.53 22.79 -22.60
N ILE A 16 27.15 22.44 -21.47
CA ILE A 16 26.88 21.19 -20.77
C ILE A 16 25.46 21.33 -20.22
N ALA A 17 24.49 20.86 -21.00
CA ALA A 17 23.14 20.62 -20.52
C ALA A 17 23.23 19.52 -19.45
N PHE A 18 23.40 19.93 -18.19
CA PHE A 18 23.05 19.09 -17.06
C PHE A 18 21.57 18.79 -17.21
N GLY A 19 21.26 17.60 -17.73
CA GLY A 19 19.92 17.07 -17.80
C GLY A 19 19.36 17.07 -16.38
N ALA A 20 18.46 18.01 -16.11
CA ALA A 20 17.57 17.93 -14.98
C ALA A 20 16.73 16.67 -15.20
N MET A 21 17.16 15.56 -14.61
CA MET A 21 16.27 14.41 -14.46
C MET A 21 15.05 14.94 -13.70
N PRO A 22 13.83 14.82 -14.24
CA PRO A 22 12.66 15.15 -13.47
C PRO A 22 12.66 14.19 -12.29
N LEU A 23 12.93 14.72 -11.09
CA LEU A 23 12.56 14.06 -9.86
C LEU A 23 11.05 13.88 -9.94
N ILE A 24 10.62 12.71 -10.40
CA ILE A 24 9.27 12.22 -10.18
C ILE A 24 9.19 12.08 -8.67
N ALA A 25 8.77 13.14 -8.00
CA ALA A 25 8.33 13.08 -6.63
C ALA A 25 7.14 12.11 -6.64
N ALA A 26 7.41 10.84 -6.34
CA ALA A 26 6.38 9.89 -6.02
C ALA A 26 5.59 10.51 -4.87
N ARG A 27 4.40 11.03 -5.19
CA ARG A 27 3.45 11.51 -4.21
C ARG A 27 2.98 10.27 -3.46
N CYS A 28 3.75 9.87 -2.46
CA CYS A 28 3.41 8.79 -1.56
C CYS A 28 2.02 9.11 -1.02
N ASN A 29 1.07 8.27 -1.38
CA ASN A 29 -0.29 8.32 -0.91
C ASN A 29 -0.21 8.23 0.62
N ASN A 30 -0.60 9.28 1.35
CA ASN A 30 -0.55 9.36 2.82
C ASN A 30 -1.62 8.45 3.47
N SER A 31 -1.67 7.17 3.08
CA SER A 31 -2.47 6.19 3.79
C SER A 31 -1.71 5.74 5.03
N LYS A 32 -2.43 5.61 6.16
CA LYS A 32 -1.90 5.07 7.42
C LYS A 32 -1.37 3.63 7.25
N TYR A 33 -1.90 2.90 6.27
CA TYR A 33 -1.60 1.49 6.03
C TYR A 33 -0.97 1.31 4.63
N SER A 34 -0.12 0.31 4.49
CA SER A 34 0.61 -0.02 3.25
C SER A 34 -0.20 -0.88 2.27
N HIS A 35 -1.34 -1.43 2.72
CA HIS A 35 -2.18 -2.31 1.91
C HIS A 35 -2.95 -1.56 0.80
N PRO A 36 -3.08 -2.09 -0.44
CA PRO A 36 -3.71 -1.39 -1.56
C PRO A 36 -5.18 -1.05 -1.37
N LYS A 37 -5.90 -1.90 -0.63
CA LYS A 37 -7.30 -1.68 -0.25
C LYS A 37 -7.47 -0.89 1.07
N ALA A 38 -6.41 -0.29 1.60
CA ALA A 38 -6.53 0.51 2.81
C ALA A 38 -7.41 1.75 2.59
N PRO A 39 -8.20 2.16 3.60
CA PRO A 39 -8.95 3.40 3.51
C PRO A 39 -8.00 4.60 3.40
N LYS A 40 -8.40 5.60 2.63
CA LYS A 40 -7.65 6.87 2.51
C LYS A 40 -7.75 7.69 3.78
N GLN A 41 -8.87 7.62 4.48
CA GLN A 41 -9.14 8.32 5.73
C GLN A 41 -9.57 7.29 6.77
N PRO A 42 -8.69 6.92 7.70
CA PRO A 42 -9.05 6.07 8.82
C PRO A 42 -10.17 6.69 9.66
N ILE A 43 -11.10 5.89 10.14
CA ILE A 43 -12.18 6.31 11.06
C ILE A 43 -12.02 5.69 12.45
N ALA A 44 -11.32 4.56 12.56
CA ALA A 44 -11.23 3.79 13.78
C ALA A 44 -10.01 4.23 14.61
N GLN A 45 -10.26 4.48 15.89
CA GLN A 45 -9.21 4.66 16.89
C GLN A 45 -8.85 3.29 17.47
N VAL A 46 -8.08 2.51 16.70
CA VAL A 46 -7.60 1.20 17.15
C VAL A 46 -6.47 1.41 18.16
N GLU A 47 -6.66 0.90 19.38
CA GLU A 47 -5.65 0.91 20.43
C GLU A 47 -4.79 -0.37 20.36
N ILE A 48 -3.47 -0.19 20.47
CA ILE A 48 -2.54 -1.32 20.52
C ILE A 48 -2.62 -1.98 21.89
N ASN A 49 -2.80 -3.29 21.89
CA ASN A 49 -2.61 -4.10 23.07
C ASN A 49 -1.39 -5.00 22.87
N GLU A 50 -0.32 -4.68 23.60
CA GLU A 50 0.98 -5.35 23.54
C GLU A 50 0.88 -6.86 23.81
N LYS A 51 -0.16 -7.34 24.52
CA LYS A 51 -0.41 -8.77 24.73
C LYS A 51 -0.60 -9.55 23.42
N PHE A 52 -1.04 -8.89 22.35
CA PHE A 52 -1.29 -9.51 21.06
C PHE A 52 -0.12 -9.35 20.07
N ASN A 53 1.00 -8.77 20.49
CA ASN A 53 2.19 -8.74 19.64
C ASN A 53 2.70 -10.15 19.41
N LEU A 54 2.89 -10.47 18.13
CA LEU A 54 3.59 -11.69 17.75
C LEU A 54 5.08 -11.54 18.10
N THR A 55 5.64 -12.55 18.75
CA THR A 55 7.09 -12.63 18.95
C THR A 55 7.80 -12.84 17.61
N PRO A 56 9.11 -12.53 17.51
CA PRO A 56 9.88 -12.81 16.30
C PRO A 56 9.81 -14.28 15.84
N GLU A 57 9.73 -15.22 16.79
CA GLU A 57 9.58 -16.64 16.51
C GLU A 57 8.19 -16.97 15.93
N GLN A 58 7.13 -16.41 16.50
CA GLN A 58 5.76 -16.57 15.98
C GLN A 58 5.62 -15.98 14.58
N LEU A 59 6.24 -14.82 14.33
CA LEU A 59 6.29 -14.19 13.00
C LEU A 59 7.00 -15.06 11.97
N LYS A 60 8.16 -15.62 12.32
CA LYS A 60 8.92 -16.53 11.44
C LYS A 60 8.10 -17.76 11.05
N ASN A 61 7.28 -18.26 11.98
CA ASN A 61 6.46 -19.45 11.80
C ASN A 61 5.00 -19.12 11.42
N PHE A 62 4.70 -17.88 11.03
CA PHE A 62 3.33 -17.46 10.74
C PHE A 62 2.83 -18.04 9.41
N ASP A 63 2.11 -19.15 9.50
CA ASP A 63 1.57 -19.93 8.39
C ASP A 63 0.11 -19.59 8.04
N LYS A 64 -0.47 -18.59 8.70
CA LYS A 64 -1.87 -18.18 8.50
C LYS A 64 -2.00 -17.10 7.43
N LYS A 65 -3.17 -17.04 6.79
CA LYS A 65 -3.58 -15.94 5.91
C LYS A 65 -4.98 -15.51 6.32
N ILE A 66 -5.11 -14.25 6.73
CA ILE A 66 -6.32 -13.67 7.32
C ILE A 66 -7.07 -12.87 6.27
N ILE A 67 -8.39 -12.97 6.23
CA ILE A 67 -9.19 -12.17 5.31
C ILE A 67 -10.40 -11.59 6.01
N LEU A 68 -10.70 -10.31 5.77
CA LEU A 68 -12.02 -9.78 6.10
C LEU A 68 -12.97 -10.05 4.91
N ILE A 69 -14.11 -10.68 5.17
CA ILE A 69 -15.18 -10.83 4.19
C ILE A 69 -16.38 -10.05 4.72
N THR A 70 -16.79 -8.98 4.02
CA THR A 70 -17.97 -8.19 4.43
C THR A 70 -19.26 -8.94 4.12
N ASP A 71 -20.31 -8.75 4.92
CA ASP A 71 -21.64 -9.34 4.66
C ASP A 71 -22.35 -8.66 3.48
N SER A 72 -22.13 -7.34 3.34
CA SER A 72 -22.67 -6.44 2.34
C SER A 72 -21.90 -5.10 2.38
N GLY A 73 -22.29 -4.15 1.53
CA GLY A 73 -21.77 -2.78 1.58
C GLY A 73 -20.33 -2.61 1.05
N ASP A 74 -19.77 -1.42 1.30
CA ASP A 74 -18.43 -1.03 0.86
C ASP A 74 -17.43 -1.20 2.02
N LEU A 75 -16.20 -1.60 1.70
CA LEU A 75 -15.09 -1.72 2.65
C LEU A 75 -14.69 -0.37 3.27
N ASN A 76 -15.06 0.76 2.66
CA ASN A 76 -14.81 2.13 3.09
C ASN A 76 -16.12 2.88 3.39
N ASP A 77 -17.10 2.17 3.94
CA ASP A 77 -18.43 2.68 4.32
C ASP A 77 -18.44 3.77 5.41
N LYS A 78 -17.28 4.12 5.97
CA LYS A 78 -17.14 5.01 7.13
C LYS A 78 -17.91 4.51 8.37
N ALA A 79 -18.14 3.20 8.47
CA ALA A 79 -18.90 2.58 9.54
C ALA A 79 -18.31 1.21 9.92
N PHE A 80 -19.12 0.17 9.94
CA PHE A 80 -18.77 -1.13 10.49
C PHE A 80 -17.73 -1.88 9.65
N ASN A 81 -17.88 -1.90 8.32
CA ASN A 81 -16.94 -2.63 7.46
C ASN A 81 -15.57 -1.97 7.49
N GLN A 82 -15.54 -0.64 7.39
CA GLN A 82 -14.29 0.10 7.43
C GLN A 82 -13.58 -0.05 8.78
N SER A 83 -14.29 0.06 9.90
CA SER A 83 -13.67 -0.12 11.23
C SER A 83 -13.14 -1.54 11.45
N SER A 84 -13.86 -2.56 10.98
CA SER A 84 -13.41 -3.96 11.02
C SER A 84 -12.15 -4.17 10.18
N TRP A 85 -12.11 -3.59 8.98
CA TRP A 85 -10.94 -3.65 8.10
C TRP A 85 -9.74 -2.93 8.69
N GLU A 86 -9.96 -1.75 9.28
CA GLU A 86 -8.92 -0.99 9.96
C GLU A 86 -8.34 -1.75 11.16
N GLY A 87 -9.16 -2.51 11.90
CA GLY A 87 -8.67 -3.40 12.96
C GLY A 87 -7.69 -4.45 12.45
N LEU A 88 -8.07 -5.16 11.37
CA LEU A 88 -7.18 -6.14 10.73
C LEU A 88 -5.90 -5.49 10.17
N LEU A 89 -6.02 -4.33 9.51
CA LEU A 89 -4.86 -3.58 9.04
C LEU A 89 -3.95 -3.14 10.20
N HIS A 90 -4.52 -2.71 11.32
CA HIS A 90 -3.73 -2.29 12.47
C HIS A 90 -2.94 -3.47 13.05
N PHE A 91 -3.59 -4.61 13.24
CA PHE A 91 -2.93 -5.82 13.71
C PHE A 91 -1.86 -6.30 12.73
N ALA A 92 -2.18 -6.41 11.44
CA ALA A 92 -1.31 -7.04 10.46
C ALA A 92 -0.19 -6.12 9.97
N ASP A 93 -0.50 -4.88 9.63
CA ASP A 93 0.43 -3.94 8.98
C ASP A 93 1.29 -3.20 10.01
N ILE A 94 0.66 -2.70 11.09
CA ILE A 94 1.32 -1.84 12.06
C ILE A 94 1.93 -2.65 13.21
N GLN A 95 1.11 -3.45 13.88
CA GLN A 95 1.50 -4.15 15.10
C GLN A 95 2.40 -5.36 14.80
N SER A 96 1.96 -6.26 13.92
CA SER A 96 2.68 -7.51 13.60
C SER A 96 3.62 -7.39 12.41
N LYS A 97 3.48 -6.35 11.56
CA LYS A 97 4.28 -6.16 10.33
C LYS A 97 4.32 -7.42 9.44
N LEU A 98 3.18 -8.08 9.32
CA LEU A 98 3.00 -9.23 8.43
C LEU A 98 3.24 -8.81 6.98
N SER A 99 3.75 -9.75 6.17
CA SER A 99 3.83 -9.54 4.74
C SER A 99 2.43 -9.34 4.16
N ARG A 100 2.29 -8.45 3.17
CA ARG A 100 1.01 -8.05 2.56
C ARG A 100 0.22 -9.21 1.93
N ASP A 101 0.87 -10.32 1.58
CA ASP A 101 0.18 -11.51 1.08
C ASP A 101 -0.54 -12.30 2.18
N LYS A 102 -0.25 -12.03 3.46
CA LYS A 102 -0.82 -12.72 4.63
C LYS A 102 -2.17 -12.17 5.09
N TYR A 103 -2.60 -11.03 4.56
CA TYR A 103 -3.89 -10.44 4.93
C TYR A 103 -4.59 -9.79 3.74
N GLY A 104 -5.91 -9.66 3.80
CA GLY A 104 -6.68 -9.03 2.72
C GLY A 104 -8.13 -8.78 3.09
N ALA A 105 -8.90 -8.29 2.12
CA ALA A 105 -10.33 -8.07 2.26
C ALA A 105 -11.08 -8.38 0.96
N LEU A 106 -12.27 -8.96 1.09
CA LEU A 106 -13.25 -9.16 0.01
C LEU A 106 -14.61 -8.62 0.43
N GLU A 107 -15.35 -8.13 -0.55
CA GLU A 107 -16.69 -7.60 -0.35
C GLU A 107 -17.68 -8.54 -1.02
N ILE A 108 -18.76 -8.89 -0.31
CA ILE A 108 -19.85 -9.66 -0.90
C ILE A 108 -20.74 -8.73 -1.70
N LYS A 109 -20.95 -9.09 -2.97
CA LYS A 109 -21.85 -8.41 -3.90
C LYS A 109 -22.94 -9.36 -4.36
N ASP A 110 -24.15 -8.85 -4.55
CA ASP A 110 -25.31 -9.61 -5.04
C ASP A 110 -25.60 -10.90 -4.26
N HIS A 111 -25.34 -10.90 -2.95
CA HIS A 111 -25.49 -12.06 -2.06
C HIS A 111 -24.71 -13.32 -2.49
N LYS A 112 -23.59 -13.15 -3.22
CA LYS A 112 -22.74 -14.24 -3.69
C LYS A 112 -21.76 -14.75 -2.63
N PHE A 113 -22.28 -15.19 -1.49
CA PHE A 113 -21.47 -15.68 -0.37
C PHE A 113 -20.53 -16.80 -0.79
N ASP A 114 -21.08 -17.88 -1.38
CA ASP A 114 -20.29 -19.06 -1.77
C ASP A 114 -19.14 -18.72 -2.71
N GLU A 115 -19.36 -17.82 -3.67
CA GLU A 115 -18.33 -17.38 -4.62
C GLU A 115 -17.15 -16.72 -3.89
N VAL A 116 -17.44 -15.82 -2.94
CA VAL A 116 -16.43 -15.05 -2.21
C VAL A 116 -15.67 -15.92 -1.20
N TYR A 117 -16.36 -16.81 -0.48
CA TYR A 117 -15.69 -17.76 0.42
C TYR A 117 -14.83 -18.75 -0.35
N ASN A 118 -15.31 -19.29 -1.48
CA ASN A 118 -14.49 -20.15 -2.34
C ASN A 118 -13.29 -19.39 -2.91
N GLN A 119 -13.45 -18.11 -3.28
CA GLN A 119 -12.32 -17.27 -3.68
C GLN A 119 -11.29 -17.12 -2.55
N ALA A 120 -11.72 -16.94 -1.31
CA ALA A 120 -10.82 -16.85 -0.15
C ALA A 120 -10.06 -18.17 0.06
N LEU A 121 -10.77 -19.30 0.05
CA LEU A 121 -10.18 -20.64 0.16
C LEU A 121 -9.16 -20.90 -0.96
N ASN A 122 -9.51 -20.60 -2.22
CA ASN A 122 -8.63 -20.77 -3.37
C ASN A 122 -7.36 -19.90 -3.31
N LYS A 123 -7.39 -18.78 -2.57
CA LYS A 123 -6.23 -17.91 -2.33
C LYS A 123 -5.42 -18.32 -1.08
N GLY A 124 -5.83 -19.41 -0.42
CA GLY A 124 -5.18 -19.98 0.77
C GLY A 124 -5.48 -19.24 2.07
N TYR A 125 -6.55 -18.43 2.12
CA TYR A 125 -7.00 -17.83 3.37
C TYR A 125 -7.62 -18.89 4.28
N ASN A 126 -7.29 -18.83 5.57
CA ASN A 126 -7.68 -19.83 6.56
C ASN A 126 -8.15 -19.24 7.89
N ILE A 127 -8.27 -17.91 7.96
CA ILE A 127 -8.89 -17.17 9.06
C ILE A 127 -9.78 -16.09 8.42
N TRP A 128 -11.07 -16.05 8.77
CA TRP A 128 -12.03 -15.05 8.33
C TRP A 128 -13.04 -14.73 9.43
#